data_AF-A0A6J6SGK3-F1
#
_entry.id   AF-A0A6J6SGK3-F1
#
_cell.length_a   1.000
_cell.length_b   1.000
_cell.length_c   1.000
_cell.angle_alpha   90.00
_cell.angle_beta   90.00
_cell.angle_gamma   90.00
#
_symmetry.space_group_name_H-M   'P 1'
#
loop_
_entity.id
_entity.type
_entity.pdbx_description
1 polymer ?
#
loop_
_entity_poly.entity_id
_entity_poly.type
_entity_poly.pdbx_seq_one_letter_code
_entity_poly.pdbx_strand_id
1 'polypeptide(L)'
;MAAGAASKTGKLAYLASFPIPEVVRGANAWTLGAQSVNPDATVKVVWLNTWFDPAAERKAAEALIAEGYDVLGMKGIDSPSTGDAALAAGVPWAGYNRDNSANYGDVWLTASSYHWDVYEIPRIQQILDRQWTAGNYYGNISDGFVKLASFGDLVSEETRALIEARTEELAAATGSQFTGPIMDNQGNEVLADGVSHTFGELMSMSYLVAGIDGEIPAS
;
A
#
# COMPACT_ATOMS: atom_id res chain seq x y z
N MET A 1 8.17 -3.71 0.21
CA MET A 1 9.61 -3.95 0.03
C MET A 1 10.42 -2.82 0.64
N ALA A 2 10.35 -1.58 0.12
CA ALA A 2 11.09 -0.43 0.68
C ALA A 2 10.95 -0.31 2.21
N ALA A 3 9.73 -0.41 2.73
CA ALA A 3 9.47 -0.34 4.16
C ALA A 3 10.07 -1.51 4.97
N GLY A 4 10.02 -2.73 4.45
CA GLY A 4 10.60 -3.90 5.11
C GLY A 4 12.12 -3.82 5.21
N ALA A 5 12.77 -3.26 4.17
CA ALA A 5 14.21 -3.03 4.14
C ALA A 5 14.65 -1.84 5.01
N ALA A 6 13.81 -0.81 5.13
CA ALA A 6 14.10 0.38 5.93
C ALA A 6 13.94 0.16 7.44
N SER A 7 13.09 -0.80 7.84
CA SER A 7 12.83 -1.12 9.25
C SER A 7 14.05 -1.76 9.91
N LYS A 8 14.40 -1.30 11.11
CA LYS A 8 15.50 -1.84 11.92
C LYS A 8 15.01 -2.88 12.93
N THR A 9 13.75 -2.77 13.33
CA THR A 9 13.11 -3.60 14.36
C THR A 9 12.17 -4.65 13.78
N GLY A 10 11.83 -4.55 12.49
CA GLY A 10 10.78 -5.36 11.86
C GLY A 10 9.36 -4.95 12.27
N LYS A 11 9.18 -3.83 12.98
CA LYS A 11 7.86 -3.34 13.42
C LYS A 11 7.40 -2.19 12.54
N LEU A 12 6.50 -2.49 11.61
CA LEU A 12 5.92 -1.51 10.71
C LEU A 12 4.50 -1.17 11.15
N ALA A 13 4.02 0.02 10.81
CA ALA A 13 2.63 0.39 11.01
C ALA A 13 1.97 0.85 9.71
N TYR A 14 0.65 0.65 9.64
CA TYR A 14 -0.17 0.96 8.48
C TYR A 14 -1.45 1.67 8.91
N LEU A 15 -1.56 2.95 8.57
CA LEU A 15 -2.75 3.73 8.83
C LEU A 15 -3.76 3.51 7.70
N ALA A 16 -4.95 3.10 8.05
CA ALA A 16 -5.99 2.70 7.12
C ALA A 16 -7.28 3.51 7.38
N SER A 17 -8.03 3.81 6.34
CA SER A 17 -9.32 4.51 6.47
C SER A 17 -10.43 3.58 6.95
N PHE A 18 -11.19 3.00 6.01
CA PHE A 18 -12.30 2.10 6.28
C PHE A 18 -11.92 0.65 5.97
N PRO A 19 -12.47 -0.32 6.72
CA PRO A 19 -12.23 -1.75 6.50
C PRO A 19 -13.00 -2.30 5.29
N ILE A 20 -12.83 -1.69 4.13
CA ILE A 20 -13.39 -2.15 2.85
C ILE A 20 -12.34 -2.96 2.07
N PRO A 21 -12.76 -3.81 1.11
CA PRO A 21 -11.84 -4.71 0.40
C PRO A 21 -10.62 -4.01 -0.22
N GLU A 22 -10.76 -2.78 -0.72
CA GLU A 22 -9.64 -2.02 -1.28
C GLU A 22 -8.54 -1.72 -0.24
N VAL A 23 -8.93 -1.32 0.95
CA VAL A 23 -8.00 -0.93 2.02
C VAL A 23 -7.40 -2.18 2.66
N VAL A 24 -8.20 -3.24 2.83
CA VAL A 24 -7.73 -4.55 3.28
C VAL A 24 -6.68 -5.12 2.33
N ARG A 25 -6.91 -5.05 1.00
CA ARG A 25 -5.89 -5.42 0.00
C ARG A 25 -4.62 -4.59 0.17
N GLY A 26 -4.74 -3.28 0.43
CA GLY A 26 -3.59 -2.42 0.71
C GLY A 26 -2.76 -2.89 1.90
N ALA A 27 -3.42 -3.16 3.04
CA ALA A 27 -2.76 -3.63 4.25
C ALA A 27 -2.08 -5.00 4.05
N ASN A 28 -2.73 -5.92 3.34
CA ASN A 28 -2.18 -7.23 3.03
C ASN A 28 -0.97 -7.13 2.09
N ALA A 29 -1.07 -6.34 1.01
CA ALA A 29 0.04 -6.13 0.08
C ALA A 29 1.24 -5.43 0.73
N TRP A 30 0.98 -4.47 1.62
CA TRP A 30 2.02 -3.83 2.43
C TRP A 30 2.79 -4.85 3.26
N THR A 31 2.06 -5.73 3.95
CA THR A 31 2.63 -6.76 4.83
C THR A 31 3.42 -7.80 4.05
N LEU A 32 2.82 -8.41 3.01
CA LEU A 32 3.50 -9.40 2.16
C LEU A 32 4.73 -8.80 1.49
N GLY A 33 4.64 -7.56 1.02
CA GLY A 33 5.76 -6.86 0.40
C GLY A 33 6.87 -6.50 1.40
N ALA A 34 6.58 -6.31 2.69
CA ALA A 34 7.61 -6.16 3.71
C ALA A 34 8.26 -7.50 4.03
N GLN A 35 7.46 -8.55 4.17
CA GLN A 35 7.89 -9.92 4.46
C GLN A 35 8.77 -10.53 3.37
N SER A 36 8.61 -10.12 2.11
CA SER A 36 9.45 -10.61 1.02
C SER A 36 10.93 -10.21 1.13
N VAL A 37 11.25 -9.18 1.93
CA VAL A 37 12.64 -8.75 2.20
C VAL A 37 13.03 -8.88 3.67
N ASN A 38 12.05 -8.91 4.57
CA ASN A 38 12.22 -9.14 6.00
C ASN A 38 11.12 -10.10 6.49
N PRO A 39 11.33 -11.43 6.42
CA PRO A 39 10.30 -12.42 6.74
C PRO A 39 9.69 -12.31 8.14
N ASP A 40 10.42 -11.72 9.09
CA ASP A 40 9.97 -11.51 10.48
C ASP A 40 9.20 -10.19 10.66
N ALA A 41 8.96 -9.43 9.59
CA ALA A 41 8.24 -8.17 9.65
C ALA A 41 6.80 -8.37 10.16
N THR A 42 6.43 -7.52 11.12
CA THR A 42 5.09 -7.43 11.70
C THR A 42 4.48 -6.07 11.39
N VAL A 43 3.16 -6.03 11.21
CA VAL A 43 2.44 -4.82 10.84
C VAL A 43 1.30 -4.56 11.79
N LYS A 44 1.25 -3.36 12.39
CA LYS A 44 0.05 -2.88 13.09
C LYS A 44 -0.83 -2.10 12.13
N VAL A 45 -2.08 -2.54 11.98
CA VAL A 45 -3.09 -1.78 11.23
C VAL A 45 -3.94 -0.96 12.18
N VAL A 46 -4.08 0.33 11.91
CA VAL A 46 -4.96 1.24 12.65
C VAL A 46 -6.02 1.79 11.70
N TRP A 47 -7.28 1.50 12.00
CA TRP A 47 -8.44 1.99 11.24
C TRP A 47 -8.91 3.34 11.79
N LEU A 48 -8.84 4.39 10.97
CA LEU A 48 -9.26 5.74 11.34
C LEU A 48 -10.76 6.00 11.10
N ASN A 49 -11.42 5.18 10.28
CA ASN A 49 -12.82 5.34 9.89
C ASN A 49 -13.13 6.71 9.26
N THR A 50 -12.16 7.25 8.53
CA THR A 50 -12.25 8.47 7.74
C THR A 50 -11.26 8.40 6.59
N TRP A 51 -11.58 9.04 5.46
CA TRP A 51 -10.65 9.21 4.35
C TRP A 51 -9.72 10.42 4.57
N PHE A 52 -10.18 11.42 5.34
CA PHE A 52 -9.48 12.66 5.56
C PHE A 52 -9.81 13.25 6.93
N ASP A 53 -8.86 13.16 7.84
CA ASP A 53 -8.85 13.88 9.13
C ASP A 53 -7.38 14.10 9.54
N PRO A 54 -6.76 15.20 9.09
CA PRO A 54 -5.35 15.48 9.36
C PRO A 54 -4.96 15.41 10.85
N ALA A 55 -5.87 15.74 11.76
CA ALA A 55 -5.60 15.70 13.20
C ALA A 55 -5.62 14.27 13.74
N ALA A 56 -6.61 13.46 13.35
CA ALA A 56 -6.69 12.05 13.74
C ALA A 56 -5.54 11.23 13.14
N GLU A 57 -5.20 11.47 11.88
CA GLU A 57 -4.10 10.82 11.17
C GLU A 57 -2.76 11.06 11.87
N ARG A 58 -2.46 12.32 12.19
CA ARG A 58 -1.24 12.70 12.90
C ARG A 58 -1.19 12.05 14.28
N LYS A 59 -2.27 12.14 15.04
CA LYS A 59 -2.34 11.58 16.40
C LYS A 59 -2.13 10.06 16.39
N ALA A 60 -2.72 9.34 15.43
CA ALA A 60 -2.53 7.90 15.30
C ALA A 60 -1.08 7.54 14.93
N ALA A 61 -0.47 8.31 14.01
CA ALA A 61 0.93 8.13 13.63
C ALA A 61 1.88 8.35 14.81
N GLU A 62 1.70 9.43 15.58
CA GLU A 62 2.48 9.73 16.79
C GLU A 62 2.34 8.63 17.84
N ALA A 63 1.13 8.06 18.02
CA ALA A 63 0.91 6.94 18.94
C ALA A 63 1.67 5.68 18.50
N LEU A 64 1.61 5.32 17.22
CA LEU A 64 2.34 4.18 16.67
C LEU A 64 3.86 4.36 16.81
N ILE A 65 4.39 5.55 16.55
CA ILE A 65 5.81 5.84 16.77
C ILE A 65 6.17 5.66 18.25
N ALA A 66 5.34 6.16 19.17
CA ALA A 66 5.55 6.01 20.61
C ALA A 66 5.49 4.54 21.09
N GLU A 67 4.72 3.68 20.40
CA GLU A 67 4.68 2.23 20.61
C GLU A 67 5.89 1.48 20.02
N GLY A 68 6.76 2.18 19.30
CA GLY A 68 8.01 1.67 18.76
C GLY A 68 7.92 1.08 17.35
N TYR A 69 6.87 1.42 16.58
CA TYR A 69 6.83 1.15 15.14
C TYR A 69 7.77 2.10 14.41
N ASP A 70 8.70 1.56 13.62
CA ASP A 70 9.85 2.29 13.08
C ASP A 70 9.78 2.53 11.57
N VAL A 71 8.66 2.19 10.93
CA VAL A 71 8.31 2.61 9.56
C VAL A 71 6.80 2.76 9.45
N LEU A 72 6.35 3.85 8.84
CA LEU A 72 4.94 4.13 8.63
C LEU A 72 4.53 3.96 7.16
N GLY A 73 3.36 3.38 6.93
CA GLY A 73 2.65 3.37 5.65
C GLY A 73 1.20 3.78 5.82
N MET A 74 0.50 4.00 4.71
CA MET A 74 -0.90 4.41 4.73
C MET A 74 -1.67 3.95 3.49
N LYS A 75 -3.01 3.82 3.63
CA LYS A 75 -3.95 3.61 2.52
C LYS A 75 -5.30 4.23 2.80
N GLY A 76 -5.79 4.97 1.82
CA GLY A 76 -7.08 5.65 1.95
C GLY A 76 -7.03 6.84 2.91
N ILE A 77 -5.84 7.35 3.19
CA ILE A 77 -5.62 8.52 4.01
C ILE A 77 -5.16 9.64 3.06
N ASP A 78 -5.98 10.69 2.93
CA ASP A 78 -5.86 11.67 1.85
C ASP A 78 -5.13 12.97 2.27
N SER A 79 -4.45 12.96 3.43
CA SER A 79 -3.59 14.06 3.88
C SER A 79 -2.16 13.59 4.16
N PRO A 80 -1.17 14.51 4.14
CA PRO A 80 0.21 14.17 4.44
C PRO A 80 0.54 14.16 5.95
N SER A 81 -0.44 14.30 6.84
CA SER A 81 -0.25 14.41 8.30
C SER A 81 0.53 13.26 8.95
N THR A 82 0.45 12.04 8.42
CA THR A 82 1.30 10.92 8.87
C THR A 82 2.77 11.19 8.55
N GLY A 83 3.05 11.79 7.39
CA GLY A 83 4.38 12.24 7.00
C GLY A 83 4.92 13.33 7.93
N ASP A 84 4.06 14.24 8.42
CA ASP A 84 4.47 15.25 9.40
C ASP A 84 4.92 14.62 10.73
N ALA A 85 4.20 13.60 11.20
CA ALA A 85 4.58 12.83 12.39
C ALA A 85 5.89 12.05 12.17
N ALA A 86 6.02 11.40 11.01
CA ALA A 86 7.21 10.65 10.61
C ALA A 86 8.44 11.56 10.57
N LEU A 87 8.33 12.72 9.91
CA LEU A 87 9.41 13.71 9.80
C LEU A 87 9.83 14.25 11.17
N ALA A 88 8.86 14.58 12.04
CA ALA A 88 9.14 15.04 13.40
C ALA A 88 9.90 14.01 14.24
N ALA A 89 9.70 12.72 13.99
CA ALA A 89 10.35 11.62 14.70
C ALA A 89 11.59 11.05 13.98
N GLY A 90 11.86 11.45 12.73
CA GLY A 90 12.92 10.85 11.90
C GLY A 90 12.66 9.38 11.54
N VAL A 91 11.40 9.00 11.39
CA VAL A 91 10.95 7.63 11.09
C VAL A 91 10.64 7.51 9.60
N PRO A 92 11.14 6.49 8.87
CA PRO A 92 10.81 6.28 7.46
C PRO A 92 9.30 6.18 7.19
N TRP A 93 8.87 6.74 6.06
CA TRP A 93 7.47 6.83 5.67
C TRP A 93 7.27 6.55 4.18
N ALA A 94 6.30 5.68 3.88
CA ALA A 94 5.76 5.51 2.54
C ALA A 94 4.43 6.24 2.39
N GLY A 95 4.36 7.17 1.44
CA GLY A 95 3.16 7.97 1.18
C GLY A 95 2.09 7.25 0.36
N TYR A 96 1.05 7.99 0.02
CA TYR A 96 -0.10 7.52 -0.74
C TYR A 96 -0.58 8.57 -1.76
N ASN A 97 -1.19 8.08 -2.85
CA ASN A 97 -1.78 8.81 -3.98
C ASN A 97 -0.83 9.64 -4.87
N ARG A 98 0.23 10.23 -4.31
CA ARG A 98 1.08 11.20 -5.00
C ARG A 98 2.50 11.21 -4.45
N ASP A 99 3.42 11.73 -5.26
CA ASP A 99 4.79 12.00 -4.84
C ASP A 99 4.82 13.22 -3.91
N ASN A 100 5.32 13.03 -2.68
CA ASN A 100 5.57 14.10 -1.71
C ASN A 100 7.05 14.19 -1.31
N SER A 101 7.96 13.54 -2.04
CA SER A 101 9.41 13.49 -1.76
C SER A 101 10.02 14.87 -1.49
N ALA A 102 9.62 15.90 -2.25
CA ALA A 102 10.11 17.27 -2.10
C ALA A 102 9.86 17.87 -0.71
N ASN A 103 8.82 17.42 0.00
CA ASN A 103 8.45 17.93 1.32
C ASN A 103 8.93 17.04 2.47
N TYR A 104 9.23 15.76 2.19
CA TYR A 104 9.49 14.73 3.21
C TYR A 104 10.79 13.97 2.97
N GLY A 105 11.74 14.51 2.21
CA GLY A 105 12.95 13.82 1.74
C GLY A 105 13.72 13.05 2.83
N ASP A 106 13.85 13.61 4.03
CA ASP A 106 14.58 13.00 5.16
C ASP A 106 13.95 11.69 5.66
N VAL A 107 12.65 11.48 5.41
CA VAL A 107 11.89 10.29 5.84
C VAL A 107 11.24 9.54 4.69
N TRP A 108 11.31 10.05 3.46
CA TRP A 108 10.56 9.50 2.34
C TRP A 108 11.14 8.18 1.84
N LEU A 109 10.28 7.18 1.67
CA LEU A 109 10.61 5.92 1.01
C LEU A 109 10.20 5.97 -0.46
N THR A 110 8.90 6.04 -0.71
CA THR A 110 8.22 6.16 -2.02
C THR A 110 6.71 6.26 -1.72
N ALA A 111 5.85 6.22 -2.73
CA ALA A 111 4.41 6.10 -2.61
C ALA A 111 3.83 5.36 -3.80
N SER A 112 2.65 4.77 -3.64
CA SER A 112 1.80 4.46 -4.80
C SER A 112 1.19 5.77 -5.33
N SER A 113 1.35 6.01 -6.63
CA SER A 113 0.76 7.15 -7.33
C SER A 113 -0.25 6.70 -8.38
N TYR A 114 -1.36 7.43 -8.50
CA TYR A 114 -2.42 7.15 -9.47
C TYR A 114 -2.43 8.19 -10.59
N HIS A 115 -2.27 7.72 -11.82
CA HIS A 115 -2.21 8.53 -13.04
C HIS A 115 -3.57 8.50 -13.73
N TRP A 116 -4.50 9.31 -13.21
CA TRP A 116 -5.87 9.37 -13.69
C TRP A 116 -5.99 9.84 -15.14
N ASP A 117 -5.00 10.57 -15.64
CA ASP A 117 -4.90 11.01 -17.04
C ASP A 117 -4.93 9.82 -18.02
N VAL A 118 -4.35 8.67 -17.64
CA VAL A 118 -4.38 7.43 -18.43
C VAL A 118 -5.80 6.95 -18.69
N TYR A 119 -6.71 7.16 -17.74
CA TYR A 119 -8.12 6.75 -17.85
C TYR A 119 -9.01 7.87 -18.37
N GLU A 120 -8.90 9.07 -17.80
CA GLU A 120 -9.84 10.17 -18.02
C GLU A 120 -9.72 10.77 -19.42
N ILE A 121 -8.50 10.98 -19.93
CA ILE A 121 -8.29 11.61 -21.24
C ILE A 121 -8.92 10.77 -22.38
N PRO A 122 -8.63 9.47 -22.52
CA PRO A 122 -9.27 8.64 -23.55
C PRO A 122 -10.79 8.57 -23.36
N ARG A 123 -11.27 8.54 -22.11
CA ARG A 123 -12.70 8.42 -21.82
C ARG A 123 -13.47 9.68 -22.23
N ILE A 124 -12.93 10.85 -21.93
CA ILE A 124 -13.49 12.13 -22.35
C ILE A 124 -13.47 12.23 -23.88
N GLN A 125 -12.37 11.82 -24.52
CA GLN A 125 -12.27 11.81 -25.99
C GLN A 125 -13.36 10.94 -26.63
N GLN A 126 -13.59 9.73 -26.11
CA GLN A 126 -14.68 8.85 -26.57
C GLN A 126 -16.07 9.50 -26.45
N ILE A 127 -16.31 10.32 -25.42
CA ILE A 127 -17.59 11.05 -25.27
C ILE A 127 -17.72 12.10 -26.36
N LEU A 128 -16.66 12.89 -26.59
CA LEU A 128 -16.63 13.92 -27.63
C LEU A 128 -16.86 13.32 -29.02
N ASP A 129 -16.24 12.17 -29.29
CA ASP A 129 -16.38 11.43 -30.55
C ASP A 129 -17.69 10.64 -30.66
N ARG A 130 -18.52 10.65 -29.60
CA ARG A 130 -19.77 9.87 -29.49
C ARG A 130 -19.56 8.35 -29.63
N GLN A 131 -18.39 7.86 -29.24
CA GLN A 131 -17.99 6.45 -29.25
C GLN A 131 -17.93 5.82 -27.85
N TRP A 132 -18.26 6.59 -26.81
CA TRP A 132 -18.26 6.10 -25.43
C TRP A 132 -19.23 4.93 -25.24
N THR A 133 -18.75 3.86 -24.62
CA THR A 133 -19.55 2.70 -24.20
C THR A 133 -19.37 2.43 -22.71
N ALA A 134 -20.42 1.97 -22.03
CA ALA A 134 -20.32 1.60 -20.62
C ALA A 134 -19.38 0.39 -20.42
N GLY A 135 -18.62 0.39 -19.33
CA GLY A 135 -17.68 -0.68 -19.03
C GLY A 135 -16.95 -0.43 -17.71
N ASN A 136 -16.30 -1.48 -17.20
CA ASN A 136 -15.48 -1.42 -15.99
C ASN A 136 -14.01 -1.23 -16.38
N TYR A 137 -13.29 -0.49 -15.55
CA TYR A 137 -11.84 -0.30 -15.66
C TYR A 137 -11.20 -0.52 -14.30
N TYR A 138 -10.10 -1.28 -14.28
CA TYR A 138 -9.29 -1.52 -13.10
C TYR A 138 -7.81 -1.37 -13.49
N GLY A 139 -7.32 -0.14 -13.40
CA GLY A 139 -5.96 0.21 -13.81
C GLY A 139 -4.89 -0.41 -12.92
N ASN A 140 -3.69 -0.60 -13.47
CA ASN A 140 -2.60 -1.27 -12.78
C ASN A 140 -1.22 -0.75 -13.25
N ILE A 141 -0.15 -1.51 -13.04
CA ILE A 141 1.20 -1.09 -13.41
C ILE A 141 1.42 -1.22 -14.94
N SER A 142 0.83 -2.23 -15.58
CA SER A 142 1.02 -2.51 -17.01
C SER A 142 0.47 -1.42 -17.93
N ASP A 143 -0.64 -0.78 -17.57
CA ASP A 143 -1.23 0.34 -18.31
C ASP A 143 -0.72 1.71 -17.82
N GLY A 144 0.13 1.71 -16.79
CA GLY A 144 0.72 2.92 -16.22
C GLY A 144 -0.23 3.73 -15.35
N PHE A 145 -1.42 3.22 -15.01
CA PHE A 145 -2.34 3.89 -14.10
C PHE A 145 -1.80 3.94 -12.67
N VAL A 146 -1.19 2.85 -12.20
CA VAL A 146 -0.46 2.81 -10.92
C VAL A 146 1.02 2.88 -11.20
N LYS A 147 1.72 3.81 -10.55
CA LYS A 147 3.18 3.87 -10.55
C LYS A 147 3.70 3.99 -9.12
N LEU A 148 4.99 3.76 -8.96
CA LEU A 148 5.69 4.20 -7.76
C LEU A 148 6.18 5.63 -7.98
N ALA A 149 6.03 6.45 -6.96
CA ALA A 149 6.67 7.75 -6.86
C ALA A 149 8.19 7.61 -6.78
N SER A 150 8.91 8.73 -6.89
CA SER A 150 10.36 8.73 -6.71
C SER A 150 10.77 8.12 -5.37
N PHE A 151 11.90 7.40 -5.37
CA PHE A 151 12.46 6.84 -4.16
C PHE A 151 13.29 7.89 -3.40
N GLY A 152 13.10 7.97 -2.08
CA GLY A 152 13.95 8.80 -1.22
C GLY A 152 15.29 8.14 -0.88
N ASP A 153 16.21 8.91 -0.32
CA ASP A 153 17.60 8.50 -0.07
C ASP A 153 17.72 7.34 0.95
N LEU A 154 16.67 7.11 1.74
CA LEU A 154 16.58 5.98 2.66
C LEU A 154 16.45 4.62 1.97
N VAL A 155 16.06 4.60 0.69
CA VAL A 155 15.96 3.36 -0.10
C VAL A 155 17.27 3.12 -0.82
N SER A 156 18.04 2.13 -0.35
CA SER A 156 19.32 1.75 -0.96
C SER A 156 19.17 1.35 -2.42
N GLU A 157 20.23 1.51 -3.22
CA GLU A 157 20.25 1.08 -4.62
C GLU A 157 19.92 -0.41 -4.78
N GLU A 158 20.39 -1.26 -3.87
CA GLU A 158 20.03 -2.68 -3.85
C GLU A 158 18.51 -2.87 -3.67
N THR A 159 17.90 -2.14 -2.73
CA THR A 159 16.45 -2.21 -2.51
C THR A 159 15.68 -1.65 -3.70
N ARG A 160 16.16 -0.57 -4.33
CA ARG A 160 15.56 0.00 -5.56
C ARG A 160 15.55 -1.04 -6.68
N ALA A 161 16.69 -1.68 -6.94
CA ALA A 161 16.80 -2.72 -7.96
C ALA A 161 15.85 -3.90 -7.71
N LEU A 162 15.70 -4.34 -6.45
CA LEU A 162 14.74 -5.38 -6.10
C LEU A 162 13.28 -4.95 -6.36
N ILE A 163 12.95 -3.69 -6.07
CA ILE A 163 11.60 -3.16 -6.30
C ILE A 163 11.33 -2.98 -7.80
N GLU A 164 12.31 -2.52 -8.57
CA GLU A 164 12.21 -2.35 -10.02
C GLU A 164 12.00 -3.70 -10.72
N ALA A 165 12.83 -4.70 -10.40
CA ALA A 165 12.64 -6.06 -10.90
C ALA A 165 11.25 -6.61 -10.55
N ARG A 166 10.79 -6.41 -9.31
CA ARG A 166 9.44 -6.82 -8.92
C ARG A 166 8.36 -6.04 -9.68
N THR A 167 8.55 -4.75 -9.93
CA THR A 167 7.61 -3.92 -10.68
C THR A 167 7.47 -4.41 -12.12
N GLU A 168 8.57 -4.80 -12.77
CA GLU A 168 8.57 -5.41 -14.10
C GLU A 168 7.83 -6.75 -14.11
N GLU A 169 8.09 -7.61 -13.13
CA GLU A 169 7.36 -8.87 -12.95
C GLU A 169 5.86 -8.63 -12.80
N LEU A 170 5.46 -7.68 -11.95
CA LEU A 170 4.05 -7.34 -11.72
C LEU A 170 3.38 -6.76 -12.97
N ALA A 171 4.11 -6.01 -13.79
CA ALA A 171 3.61 -5.45 -15.04
C ALA A 171 3.42 -6.53 -16.13
N ALA A 172 4.26 -7.57 -16.13
CA ALA A 172 4.18 -8.69 -17.06
C ALA A 172 3.21 -9.79 -16.59
N ALA A 173 2.96 -9.88 -15.29
CA ALA A 173 2.13 -10.93 -14.69
C ALA A 173 0.67 -10.84 -15.15
N THR A 174 0.17 -11.94 -15.70
CA THR A 174 -1.25 -12.11 -16.00
C THR A 174 -1.93 -12.76 -14.80
N GLY A 175 -2.60 -11.98 -13.95
CA GLY A 175 -3.35 -12.52 -12.81
C GLY A 175 -3.29 -11.67 -11.54
N SER A 176 -3.68 -12.27 -10.42
CA SER A 176 -3.65 -11.62 -9.11
C SER A 176 -2.26 -11.66 -8.49
N GLN A 177 -1.87 -10.55 -7.86
CA GLN A 177 -0.63 -10.43 -7.10
C GLN A 177 -0.72 -11.09 -5.71
N PHE A 178 -1.93 -11.50 -5.32
CA PHE A 178 -2.18 -12.40 -4.20
C PHE A 178 -2.21 -13.82 -4.73
N THR A 179 -1.05 -14.47 -4.71
CA THR A 179 -0.86 -15.88 -5.04
C THR A 179 -0.27 -16.57 -3.82
N GLY A 180 -0.83 -17.73 -3.47
CA GLY A 180 -0.43 -18.48 -2.29
C GLY A 180 1.01 -19.03 -2.37
N PRO A 181 1.54 -19.51 -1.24
CA PRO A 181 0.80 -19.78 -0.01
C PRO A 181 0.49 -18.50 0.78
N ILE A 182 -0.78 -18.33 1.19
CA ILE A 182 -1.23 -17.21 2.04
C ILE A 182 -2.03 -17.76 3.22
N MET A 183 -1.59 -17.40 4.41
CA MET A 183 -2.28 -17.63 5.67
C MET A 183 -2.91 -16.32 6.14
N ASP A 184 -4.06 -16.40 6.81
CA ASP A 184 -4.59 -15.26 7.55
C ASP A 184 -3.86 -15.07 8.90
N ASN A 185 -4.14 -13.94 9.57
CA ASN A 185 -3.56 -13.62 10.87
C ASN A 185 -4.16 -14.41 12.05
N GLN A 186 -5.09 -15.33 11.78
CA GLN A 186 -5.66 -16.27 12.74
C GLN A 186 -5.06 -17.69 12.58
N GLY A 187 -4.21 -17.89 11.56
CA GLY A 187 -3.54 -19.16 11.30
C GLY A 187 -4.31 -20.09 10.36
N ASN A 188 -5.34 -19.62 9.68
CA ASN A 188 -6.05 -20.40 8.65
C ASN A 188 -5.41 -20.23 7.28
N GLU A 189 -5.43 -21.29 6.47
CA GLU A 189 -5.02 -21.21 5.07
C GLU A 189 -6.10 -20.47 4.26
N VAL A 190 -5.67 -19.45 3.52
CA VAL A 190 -6.54 -18.67 2.62
C VAL A 190 -6.32 -19.05 1.16
N LEU A 191 -5.06 -19.20 0.76
CA LEU A 191 -4.67 -19.67 -0.57
C LEU A 191 -3.55 -20.68 -0.46
N ALA A 192 -3.74 -21.85 -1.09
CA ALA A 192 -2.69 -22.85 -1.26
C ALA A 192 -1.59 -22.35 -2.20
N ASP A 193 -0.41 -22.98 -2.13
CA ASP A 193 0.73 -22.66 -3.00
C ASP A 193 0.37 -22.66 -4.49
N GLY A 194 0.79 -21.60 -5.20
CA GLY A 194 0.52 -21.41 -6.63
C GLY A 194 -0.92 -21.04 -6.99
N VAL A 195 -1.85 -20.95 -6.03
CA VAL A 195 -3.23 -20.53 -6.28
C VAL A 195 -3.36 -19.02 -6.15
N SER A 196 -3.85 -18.37 -7.19
CA SER A 196 -4.10 -16.92 -7.20
C SER A 196 -5.57 -16.59 -6.93
N HIS A 197 -5.82 -15.49 -6.23
CA HIS A 197 -7.18 -14.95 -6.15
C HIS A 197 -7.76 -14.61 -7.53
N THR A 198 -9.06 -14.83 -7.70
CA THR A 198 -9.80 -14.27 -8.84
C THR A 198 -10.07 -12.78 -8.64
N PHE A 199 -10.43 -12.05 -9.71
CA PHE A 199 -10.82 -10.65 -9.59
C PHE A 199 -12.01 -10.45 -8.63
N GLY A 200 -13.01 -11.34 -8.68
CA GLY A 200 -14.16 -11.28 -7.79
C GLY A 200 -13.77 -11.42 -6.32
N GLU A 201 -12.89 -12.37 -6.01
CA GLU A 201 -12.36 -12.59 -4.65
C GLU A 201 -11.53 -11.40 -4.16
N LEU A 202 -10.74 -10.76 -5.04
CA LEU A 202 -10.06 -9.52 -4.71
C LEU A 202 -11.07 -8.45 -4.30
N MET A 203 -12.14 -8.26 -5.09
CA MET A 203 -13.16 -7.25 -4.82
C MET A 203 -13.99 -7.50 -3.56
N SER A 204 -13.98 -8.72 -3.02
CA SER A 204 -14.64 -9.11 -1.77
C SER A 204 -13.67 -9.48 -0.64
N MET A 205 -12.37 -9.17 -0.76
CA MET A 205 -11.37 -9.56 0.23
C MET A 205 -11.71 -9.03 1.63
N SER A 206 -11.77 -9.93 2.60
CA SER A 206 -12.20 -9.65 3.99
C SER A 206 -11.39 -10.43 5.03
N TYR A 207 -10.08 -10.60 4.81
CA TYR A 207 -9.14 -11.23 5.73
C TYR A 207 -7.86 -10.41 5.83
N LEU A 208 -7.12 -10.54 6.93
CA LEU A 208 -5.79 -9.97 7.11
C LEU A 208 -4.76 -11.08 7.04
N VAL A 209 -3.64 -10.87 6.33
CA VAL A 209 -2.58 -11.89 6.19
C VAL A 209 -1.78 -12.07 7.49
N ALA A 210 -1.15 -13.23 7.65
CA ALA A 210 -0.23 -13.51 8.73
C ALA A 210 0.85 -12.42 8.89
N GLY A 211 1.13 -12.05 10.15
CA GLY A 211 2.03 -10.95 10.49
C GLY A 211 1.34 -9.60 10.72
N ILE A 212 0.05 -9.46 10.39
CA ILE A 212 -0.76 -8.31 10.78
C ILE A 212 -1.29 -8.49 12.22
N ASP A 213 -0.90 -7.60 13.12
CA ASP A 213 -1.58 -7.38 14.40
C ASP A 213 -2.77 -6.43 14.16
N GLY A 214 -3.98 -6.97 14.23
CA GLY A 214 -5.21 -6.23 14.09
C GLY A 214 -6.39 -7.12 13.72
N GLU A 215 -7.58 -6.54 13.81
CA GLU A 215 -8.81 -7.16 13.36
C GLU A 215 -9.48 -6.22 12.35
N ILE A 216 -10.30 -6.78 11.47
CA ILE A 216 -11.20 -6.01 10.62
C ILE A 216 -12.41 -5.66 11.49
N PRO A 217 -12.68 -4.38 11.81
CA PRO A 217 -13.83 -4.01 12.62
C PRO A 217 -15.13 -4.53 12.01
N ALA A 218 -16.03 -5.02 12.86
CA ALA A 218 -17.38 -5.32 12.44
C ALA A 218 -18.06 -4.02 11.97
N SER A 219 -18.75 -4.11 10.83
CA SER A 219 -19.59 -3.04 10.27
C SER A 219 -20.80 -2.73 11.14
#